data_AF-A0ABC9Z1I4-F1
#
_entry.id   AF-A0ABC9Z1I4-F1
#
_cell.length_a   1.000
_cell.length_b   1.000
_cell.length_c   1.000
_cell.angle_alpha   90.00
_cell.angle_beta   90.00
_cell.angle_gamma   90.00
#
_symmetry.space_group_name_H-M   'P 1'
#
loop_
_entity.id
_entity.type
_entity.pdbx_description
1 polymer ?
#
loop_
_entity_poly.entity_id
_entity_poly.type
_entity_poly.pdbx_seq_one_letter_code
_entity_poly.pdbx_strand_id
1 'polypeptide(L)' 'MDTMMYLFDCTMDPGDLALPQAHQAMQIHKFCTVDNCLVRRRARQILVDQGQMVLGTRAAP' A
#
# COMPACT_ATOMS: atom_id res chain seq x y z
N MET A 1 -15.70 -8.41 9.75
CA MET A 1 -14.69 -8.69 8.71
C MET A 1 -14.80 -7.51 7.77
N ASP A 2 -14.15 -6.38 8.10
CA ASP A 2 -14.45 -5.10 7.45
C ASP A 2 -13.16 -4.33 7.13
N THR A 3 -12.14 -5.05 6.66
CA THR A 3 -10.88 -4.46 6.15
C THR A 3 -11.09 -3.62 4.88
N MET A 4 -12.29 -3.63 4.29
CA MET A 4 -12.61 -2.94 3.04
C MET A 4 -12.85 -1.43 3.22
N MET A 5 -13.27 -0.98 4.41
CA MET A 5 -13.59 0.44 4.68
C MET A 5 -12.36 1.34 4.69
N TYR A 6 -11.19 0.84 5.09
CA TYR A 6 -9.98 1.66 5.25
C TYR A 6 -9.13 1.80 3.98
N LEU A 7 -9.46 1.08 2.90
CA LEU A 7 -8.71 1.16 1.65
C LEU A 7 -8.91 2.48 0.90
N PHE A 8 -9.93 3.26 1.22
CA PHE A 8 -10.24 4.51 0.51
C PHE A 8 -9.76 5.77 1.24
N ASP A 9 -9.37 5.65 2.50
CA ASP A 9 -8.89 6.78 3.31
C ASP A 9 -7.37 6.82 3.31
N CYS A 10 -6.79 7.78 2.57
CA CYS A 10 -5.33 7.94 2.47
C CYS A 10 -4.65 8.20 3.82
N THR A 11 -5.40 8.73 4.79
CA THR A 11 -4.88 9.20 6.08
C THR A 11 -4.95 8.15 7.18
N MET A 12 -5.54 6.99 6.90
CA MET A 12 -5.62 5.87 7.84
C MET A 12 -4.79 4.69 7.35
N ASP A 13 -4.06 4.07 8.27
CA ASP A 13 -3.36 2.82 7.98
C ASP A 13 -4.41 1.70 7.87
N PRO A 14 -4.50 1.00 6.72
CA PRO A 14 -5.47 -0.06 6.53
C PRO A 14 -5.09 -1.36 7.28
N GLY A 15 -3.92 -1.39 7.92
CA GLY A 15 -3.42 -2.55 8.65
C GLY A 15 -2.90 -3.65 7.72
N ASP A 16 -3.10 -4.91 8.11
CA ASP A 16 -2.67 -6.04 7.30
C ASP A 16 -3.60 -6.23 6.10
N LEU A 17 -3.00 -6.28 4.92
CA LEU A 17 -3.68 -6.55 3.66
C LEU A 17 -3.21 -7.90 3.12
N ALA A 18 -4.15 -8.70 2.64
CA ALA A 18 -3.82 -9.84 1.79
C ALA A 18 -3.16 -9.35 0.50
N LEU A 19 -2.36 -10.20 -0.15
CA LEU A 19 -1.63 -9.82 -1.35
C LEU A 19 -2.52 -9.19 -2.46
N PRO A 20 -3.71 -9.74 -2.78
CA PRO A 20 -4.61 -9.10 -3.75
C PRO A 20 -5.11 -7.72 -3.31
N GLN A 21 -5.32 -7.52 -2.01
CA GLN A 21 -5.77 -6.23 -1.45
C GLN A 21 -4.66 -5.18 -1.50
N ALA A 22 -3.40 -5.59 -1.28
CA ALA A 22 -2.25 -4.71 -1.45
C ALA A 22 -2.11 -4.24 -2.92
N HIS A 23 -2.30 -5.13 -3.89
CA HIS A 23 -2.36 -4.73 -5.30
C HIS A 23 -3.51 -3.78 -5.59
N GLN A 24 -4.71 -4.06 -5.06
CA GLN A 24 -5.88 -3.19 -5.23
C GLN A 24 -5.64 -1.79 -4.63
N ALA A 25 -5.06 -1.72 -3.43
CA ALA A 25 -4.68 -0.47 -2.77
C ALA A 25 -3.71 0.36 -3.64
N MET A 26 -2.71 -0.29 -4.25
CA MET A 26 -1.78 0.40 -5.17
C MET A 26 -2.47 0.97 -6.42
N GLN A 27 -3.53 0.33 -6.92
CA GLN A 27 -4.31 0.84 -8.05
C GLN A 27 -5.23 2.00 -7.64
N ILE A 28 -5.92 1.88 -6.51
CA ILE A 28 -6.79 2.94 -5.97
C ILE A 28 -5.97 4.21 -5.73
N HIS A 29 -4.81 4.07 -5.09
CA HIS A 29 -3.94 5.18 -4.70
C HIS A 29 -2.83 5.47 -5.71
N LYS A 30 -3.01 5.11 -6.99
CA LYS A 30 -1.98 5.25 -8.02
C LYS A 30 -1.41 6.67 -8.14
N PHE A 31 -2.23 7.68 -7.83
CA PHE A 31 -1.86 9.10 -7.91
C PHE A 31 -1.36 9.69 -6.59
N CYS A 32 -1.42 8.94 -5.49
CA CYS A 32 -0.86 9.38 -4.21
C CYS A 32 0.66 9.18 -4.20
N THR A 33 1.38 10.05 -3.48
CA THR A 33 2.78 9.79 -3.12
C THR A 33 2.85 8.79 -1.96
N VAL A 34 3.91 7.98 -1.90
CA VAL A 34 4.10 7.04 -0.76
C VAL A 34 4.24 7.81 0.55
N ASP A 35 4.83 9.00 0.50
CA ASP A 35 5.13 9.81 1.68
C ASP A 35 3.87 10.41 2.32
N ASN A 36 2.81 10.62 1.53
CA ASN A 36 1.58 11.29 1.99
C ASN A 36 0.36 10.36 2.08
N CYS A 37 0.49 9.08 1.75
CA CYS A 37 -0.63 8.12 1.79
C CYS A 37 -0.25 6.86 2.57
N LEU A 38 -0.88 6.69 3.74
CA LEU A 38 -0.65 5.56 4.64
C LEU A 38 -1.07 4.24 3.99
N VAL A 39 -2.19 4.22 3.27
CA VAL A 39 -2.66 3.04 2.52
C VAL A 39 -1.63 2.60 1.48
N ARG A 40 -1.12 3.55 0.67
CA ARG A 40 -0.14 3.25 -0.37
C ARG A 40 1.20 2.81 0.22
N ARG A 41 1.63 3.44 1.31
CA ARG A 41 2.83 3.04 2.05
C ARG A 41 2.71 1.61 2.59
N ARG A 42 1.59 1.29 3.23
CA ARG A 42 1.34 -0.04 3.79
C ARG A 42 1.29 -1.11 2.72
N ALA A 43 0.51 -0.88 1.66
CA ALA A 43 0.41 -1.80 0.52
C ALA A 43 1.78 -2.05 -0.14
N ARG A 44 2.57 -1.00 -0.36
CA ARG A 44 3.93 -1.12 -0.89
C ARG A 44 4.82 -1.96 0.01
N GLN A 45 4.80 -1.72 1.32
CA GLN A 45 5.60 -2.50 2.26
C GLN A 45 5.26 -3.99 2.19
N ILE A 46 3.97 -4.34 2.21
CA ILE A 46 3.51 -5.72 2.09
C ILE A 46 3.99 -6.36 0.79
N LEU A 47 3.88 -5.64 -0.35
CA LEU A 47 4.35 -6.16 -1.63
C LEU A 47 5.86 -6.38 -1.67
N VAL A 48 6.64 -5.51 -1.02
CA VAL A 48 8.10 -5.67 -0.90
C VAL A 48 8.45 -6.86 -0.02
N ASP A 49 7.82 -6.98 1.14
CA ASP A 49 8.06 -8.07 2.10
C ASP A 49 7.70 -9.45 1.51
N GLN A 50 6.70 -9.49 0.63
CA GLN A 50 6.29 -10.70 -0.11
C GLN A 50 7.09 -10.92 -1.41
N GLY A 51 8.09 -10.09 -1.70
CA GLY A 51 8.90 -10.18 -2.91
C GLY A 51 8.15 -9.90 -4.22
N GLN A 52 6.95 -9.32 -4.14
CA GLN A 52 6.10 -8.96 -5.29
C GLN A 52 6.37 -7.55 -5.82
N MET A 53 7.22 -6.77 -5.13
CA MET A 53 7.66 -5.46 -5.57
C MET A 53 9.12 -5.22 -5.18
N VAL A 54 9.94 -4.82 -6.15
CA VAL A 54 11.34 -4.45 -5.90
C VAL A 54 11.46 -2.93 -5.92
N LEU A 55 12.01 -2.36 -4.85
CA LEU A 55 12.33 -0.94 -4.81
C LEU A 55 13.66 -0.74 -5.53
N GLY A 56 13.66 0.07 -6.59
CA GLY A 56 14.92 0.48 -7.22
C GLY A 56 15.79 1.25 -6.22
N THR A 57 17.09 1.35 -6.48
CA THR A 57 18.08 1.98 -5.59
C THR A 57 17.76 3.45 -5.23
N ARG A 58 16.93 4.14 -6.05
CA ARG A 58 16.43 5.51 -5.80
C ARG A 58 15.12 5.59 -5.00
N ALA A 59 14.53 4.45 -4.66
CA ALA A 59 13.25 4.36 -3.94
C ALA A 59 13.43 3.86 -2.50
N ALA A 60 14.66 3.87 -1.98
CA ALA A 60 14.91 3.73 -0.55
C ALA A 60 14.30 4.94 0.19
N PRO A 61 13.72 4.74 1.39
CA PRO A 61 13.13 5.81 2.19
C PRO A 61 14.13 6.90 2.57
#